data_AF-A0A3Q9C8M6-F1
#
_entry.id   AF-A0A3Q9C8M6-F1
#
_cell.length_a   1.000
_cell.length_b   1.000
_cell.length_c   1.000
_cell.angle_alpha   90.00
_cell.angle_beta   90.00
_cell.angle_gamma   90.00
#
_symmetry.space_group_name_H-M   'P 1'
#
loop_
_entity.id
_entity.type
_entity.pdbx_description
1 polymer ?
#
loop_
_entity_poly.entity_id
_entity_poly.type
_entity_poly.pdbx_seq_one_letter_code
_entity_poly.pdbx_strand_id
1 'polypeptide(L)' 'MDDLDEELPVLSFNGPGSYRLRIHARGRDTAIDQAPDEVTEWYLIQAWPAPAHEVTVLRQTDSYGASVRTH' A
#
# COMPACT_ATOMS: atom_id res chain seq x y z
N MET A 1 -21.34 -2.73 -11.37
CA MET A 1 -20.16 -2.16 -10.71
C MET A 1 -20.73 -1.68 -9.39
N ASP A 2 -20.75 -2.56 -8.38
CA ASP A 2 -21.09 -2.12 -7.02
C ASP A 2 -20.05 -1.07 -6.68
N ASP A 3 -20.50 0.19 -6.57
CA ASP A 3 -19.70 1.23 -5.96
C ASP A 3 -19.28 0.67 -4.59
N LEU A 4 -17.97 0.55 -4.37
CA LEU A 4 -17.44 0.07 -3.09
C LEU A 4 -17.80 1.12 -2.02
N ASP A 5 -19.00 1.01 -1.45
CA ASP A 5 -19.47 1.66 -0.23
C ASP A 5 -18.70 1.11 1.00
N GLU A 6 -17.43 0.72 0.82
CA GLU A 6 -16.62 0.18 1.90
C GLU A 6 -15.90 1.35 2.57
N GLU A 7 -16.42 1.75 3.73
CA GLU A 7 -15.79 2.73 4.59
C GLU A 7 -14.38 2.25 4.94
N LEU A 8 -13.37 2.89 4.34
CA LEU A 8 -11.98 2.55 4.59
C LEU A 8 -11.64 2.75 6.08
N PRO A 9 -10.82 1.87 6.67
CA PRO A 9 -10.50 1.97 8.08
C PRO A 9 -9.74 3.28 8.37
N VAL A 10 -10.16 3.96 9.44
CA VAL A 10 -9.44 5.12 9.96
C VAL A 10 -8.10 4.66 10.54
N LEU A 11 -7.00 5.01 9.86
CA LEU A 11 -5.65 4.65 10.31
C LEU A 11 -5.18 5.45 11.53
N SER A 12 -5.85 6.55 11.87
CA SER A 12 -5.60 7.40 13.04
C SER A 12 -6.45 7.01 14.25
N PHE A 13 -6.48 5.71 14.59
CA PHE A 13 -7.39 5.14 15.60
C PHE A 13 -7.15 5.66 17.04
N ASN A 14 -6.00 6.29 17.33
CA ASN A 14 -5.71 6.93 18.62
C ASN A 14 -5.94 8.47 18.61
N GLY A 15 -6.66 8.99 17.63
CA GLY A 15 -6.91 10.44 17.48
C GLY A 15 -5.80 11.18 16.71
N PRO A 16 -5.83 12.53 16.74
CA PRO A 16 -4.90 13.37 15.97
C PRO A 16 -3.44 13.16 16.40
N GLY A 17 -2.52 13.12 15.43
CA GLY A 17 -1.09 13.02 15.71
C GLY A 17 -0.29 12.50 14.52
N SER A 18 1.01 12.30 14.74
CA SER A 18 1.88 11.63 13.76
C SER A 18 1.77 10.11 13.91
N TYR A 19 1.63 9.44 12.77
CA TYR A 19 1.62 7.98 12.66
C TYR A 19 2.70 7.56 11.68
N ARG A 20 3.35 6.43 11.97
CA ARG A 20 4.15 5.72 10.98
C ARG A 20 3.32 4.61 10.36
N LEU A 21 3.58 4.38 9.08
CA LEU A 21 2.99 3.29 8.33
C LEU A 21 4.08 2.29 7.94
N ARG A 22 3.75 1.01 8.00
CA ARG A 22 4.51 -0.06 7.34
C ARG A 22 3.62 -0.71 6.32
N ILE A 23 4.10 -0.75 5.08
CA ILE A 23 3.35 -1.27 3.94
C ILE A 23 4.10 -2.48 3.41
N HIS A 24 3.37 -3.59 3.28
CA HIS A 24 3.82 -4.77 2.56
C HIS A 24 2.92 -4.96 1.35
N ALA A 25 3.51 -5.21 0.19
CA ALA A 25 2.78 -5.50 -1.02
C ALA A 25 3.27 -6.84 -1.62
N ARG A 26 2.36 -7.59 -2.23
CA ARG A 26 2.67 -8.75 -3.07
C ARG A 26 1.79 -8.77 -4.30
N GLY A 27 2.26 -9.44 -5.36
CA GLY A 27 1.51 -9.59 -6.60
C GLY A 27 1.51 -8.35 -7.51
N ARG A 28 2.33 -7.35 -7.18
CA ARG A 28 2.50 -6.07 -7.87
C ARG A 28 2.89 -6.14 -9.35
N ASP A 29 3.39 -7.29 -9.80
CA ASP A 29 3.78 -7.55 -11.18
C ASP A 29 2.84 -8.54 -11.90
N THR A 30 1.76 -8.99 -11.25
CA THR A 30 0.94 -10.11 -11.75
C THR A 30 -0.01 -9.71 -12.88
N ALA A 31 -0.63 -8.52 -12.80
CA ALA A 31 -1.67 -8.08 -13.73
C ALA A 31 -1.47 -6.60 -14.12
N ILE A 32 -0.25 -6.26 -14.52
CA ILE A 32 0.13 -4.89 -14.92
C ILE A 32 -0.76 -4.45 -16.09
N ASP A 33 -1.46 -3.32 -15.92
CA ASP A 33 -2.38 -2.74 -16.89
C ASP A 33 -3.52 -3.68 -17.36
N GLN A 34 -3.84 -4.70 -16.56
CA GLN A 34 -4.92 -5.64 -16.81
C GLN A 34 -6.08 -5.44 -15.83
N ALA A 35 -7.26 -5.94 -16.21
CA ALA A 35 -8.43 -6.01 -15.35
C ALA A 35 -8.77 -7.49 -15.08
N PRO A 36 -8.03 -8.18 -14.20
CA PRO A 36 -8.27 -9.59 -13.91
C PRO A 36 -9.60 -9.75 -13.16
N ASP A 37 -10.29 -10.87 -13.39
CA ASP A 37 -11.52 -11.23 -12.66
C ASP A 37 -11.24 -11.63 -11.20
N GLU A 38 -9.98 -11.96 -10.88
CA GLU A 38 -9.52 -12.34 -9.54
C GLU A 38 -8.55 -11.31 -8.95
N VAL A 39 -8.51 -11.19 -7.61
CA VAL A 39 -7.59 -10.28 -6.90
C VAL A 39 -6.16 -10.79 -6.98
N THR A 40 -5.31 -10.07 -7.70
CA THR A 40 -3.91 -10.42 -7.93
C THR A 40 -2.91 -9.64 -7.07
N GLU A 41 -3.32 -8.49 -6.53
CA GLU A 41 -2.49 -7.64 -5.67
C GLU A 41 -3.02 -7.60 -4.23
N TRP A 42 -2.10 -7.69 -3.26
CA TRP A 42 -2.45 -7.68 -1.84
C TRP A 42 -1.57 -6.71 -1.07
N TYR A 43 -2.20 -5.96 -0.16
CA TYR A 43 -1.53 -5.01 0.72
C TYR A 43 -1.81 -5.35 2.18
N LEU A 44 -0.75 -5.33 3.00
CA LEU A 44 -0.86 -5.28 4.46
C LEU A 44 -0.33 -3.93 4.92
N ILE A 45 -1.20 -3.15 5.57
CA ILE A 45 -0.91 -1.83 6.10
C ILE A 45 -0.96 -1.90 7.61
N GLN A 46 0.15 -1.52 8.26
CA GLN A 46 0.22 -1.38 9.71
C GLN A 46 0.42 0.09 10.05
N ALA A 47 -0.33 0.60 11.03
CA ALA A 47 -0.26 1.98 11.50
C ALA A 47 -0.01 2.01 13.01
N TRP A 48 0.88 2.90 13.47
CA TRP A 48 1.11 3.12 14.90
C TRP A 48 1.54 4.57 15.19
N PRO A 49 1.17 5.14 16.35
CA PRO A 49 1.63 6.47 16.75
C PRO A 49 3.15 6.52 16.86
N ALA A 50 3.78 7.46 16.15
CA ALA A 50 5.21 7.70 16.20
C ALA A 50 5.55 9.03 15.51
N PRO A 51 6.65 9.72 15.90
CA PRO A 51 7.11 10.90 15.17
C PRO A 51 7.39 10.59 13.70
N ALA A 52 7.17 11.59 12.85
CA ALA A 52 7.53 11.53 11.44
C ALA A 52 9.00 11.10 11.26
N HIS A 53 9.25 10.36 10.18
CA HIS A 53 10.57 9.88 9.82
C HIS A 53 10.64 9.78 8.31
N GLU A 54 11.86 9.86 7.77
CA GLU A 54 12.06 9.61 6.35
C GLU A 54 11.59 8.22 5.97
N VAL A 55 11.05 8.10 4.75
CA VAL A 55 10.61 6.82 4.21
C VAL A 55 11.82 5.92 4.04
N THR A 56 11.75 4.70 4.58
CA THR A 56 12.78 3.68 4.39
C THR A 56 12.22 2.52 3.58
N VAL A 57 12.87 2.21 2.46
CA VAL A 57 12.55 1.02 1.65
C VAL A 57 13.24 -0.19 2.27
N LEU A 58 12.46 -1.09 2.87
CA LEU A 58 12.98 -2.31 3.48
C LEU A 58 13.22 -3.44 2.47
N ARG A 59 12.37 -3.52 1.44
CA ARG A 59 12.43 -4.52 0.38
C ARG A 59 11.71 -3.99 -0.85
N GLN A 60 12.32 -4.21 -2.01
CA GLN A 60 11.71 -3.94 -3.31
C GLN A 60 11.99 -5.14 -4.21
N THR A 61 10.94 -5.78 -4.71
CA THR A 61 11.05 -6.95 -5.58
C THR A 61 10.12 -6.87 -6.79
N ASP A 62 9.30 -5.82 -6.88
CA ASP A 62 8.52 -5.49 -8.05
C ASP A 62 9.42 -4.97 -9.17
N SER A 63 9.28 -5.56 -10.36
CA SER A 63 9.99 -5.15 -11.57
C SER A 63 9.30 -3.95 -12.21
N TYR A 64 7.97 -3.92 -12.21
CA TYR A 64 7.22 -2.82 -12.82
C TYR A 64 7.40 -1.52 -12.06
N GLY A 65 7.24 -1.52 -10.73
CA GLY A 65 7.48 -0.29 -9.98
C GLY A 65 8.95 0.15 -10.05
N ALA A 66 9.91 -0.77 -10.23
CA ALA A 66 11.31 -0.39 -10.44
C ALA A 66 11.50 0.39 -11.76
N SER A 67 10.82 -0.01 -12.84
CA SER A 67 10.87 0.73 -14.11
C SER A 67 10.24 2.12 -13.99
N VAL A 68 9.11 2.24 -13.30
CA VAL A 68 8.42 3.53 -13.07
C VAL A 68 9.26 4.51 -12.27
N ARG A 69 10.07 4.05 -11.30
CA ARG A 69 10.93 4.93 -10.47
C ARG A 69 12.14 5.50 -11.23
N THR A 70 12.49 4.91 -12.37
CA THR A 70 13.68 5.30 -13.16
C THR A 70 13.34 6.31 -14.25
N HIS A 71 12.05 6.59 -14.47
CA HIS A 71 11.52 7.55 -15.44
C HIS A 71 11.15 8.87 -14.76
#